data_AF-A0A3F2V7L8-F1
#
_entry.id   AF-A0A3F2V7L8-F1
#
_cell.length_a   1.000
_cell.length_b   1.000
_cell.length_c   1.000
_cell.angle_alpha   90.00
_cell.angle_beta   90.00
_cell.angle_gamma   90.00
#
_symmetry.space_group_name_H-M   'P 1'
#
loop_
_entity.id
_entity.type
_entity.pdbx_description
1 polymer ?
#
loop_
_entity_poly.entity_id
_entity_poly.type
_entity_poly.pdbx_seq_one_letter_code
_entity_poly.pdbx_strand_id
1 'polypeptide(L)'
;MNKTFLTCCAIIPILVLQGCTNTVKYDDKPAAKTVHQDLGTDTLQSSSLSMMETLLDDSKVKKITQSGRPQLAVFGMINFTNDKIDLATINGQLMSELNKSNRFRYTDIDTMAEAGMAWQNRLYTLFEEPASAKQLADAVNADYLLIGEISNVIRTGPNNKRVLYRLTLKLLDKEKGAFIWQDQRELLKSEKDVVYGV
;
A
#
# COMPACT_ATOMS: atom_id res chain seq x y z
N MET A 1 74.79 65.40 28.35
CA MET A 1 75.75 64.45 27.77
C MET A 1 74.98 63.41 26.97
N ASN A 2 75.24 63.37 25.66
CA ASN A 2 74.67 62.43 24.69
C ASN A 2 75.27 61.01 24.82
N LYS A 3 74.49 60.01 24.37
CA LYS A 3 74.82 58.89 23.45
C LYS A 3 73.58 57.95 23.36
N THR A 4 72.77 57.95 22.28
CA THR A 4 72.83 57.11 21.05
C THR A 4 72.96 55.60 21.33
N PHE A 5 72.27 54.61 20.74
CA PHE A 5 71.49 54.48 19.49
C PHE A 5 70.75 53.10 19.50
N LEU A 6 69.66 52.97 18.74
CA LEU A 6 69.11 51.78 18.04
C LEU A 6 68.98 50.41 18.75
N THR A 7 67.77 49.81 18.73
CA THR A 7 67.53 48.53 18.01
C THR A 7 66.03 48.37 17.70
N CYS A 8 65.75 48.09 16.43
CA CYS A 8 64.47 47.75 15.82
C CYS A 8 64.10 46.29 16.11
N CYS A 9 62.84 45.98 16.47
CA CYS A 9 62.17 44.74 16.02
C CYS A 9 60.70 44.65 16.44
N ALA A 10 59.84 44.66 15.42
CA ALA A 10 58.66 43.82 15.24
C ALA A 10 57.68 43.62 16.41
N ILE A 11 56.55 44.32 16.32
CA ILE A 11 55.27 43.95 16.94
C ILE A 11 54.79 42.66 16.27
N ILE A 12 54.79 41.54 17.00
CA ILE A 12 54.17 40.28 16.57
C ILE A 12 52.80 40.17 17.25
N PRO A 13 51.67 40.18 16.52
CA PRO A 13 50.40 39.77 17.09
C PRO A 13 50.37 38.24 17.14
N ILE A 14 50.47 37.66 18.33
CA ILE A 14 50.23 36.23 18.52
C ILE A 14 48.72 36.00 18.44
N LEU A 15 48.28 35.54 17.27
CA LEU A 15 46.94 35.00 17.02
C LEU A 15 46.71 33.82 17.98
N VAL A 16 45.84 34.01 18.97
CA VAL A 16 45.32 32.92 19.77
C VAL A 16 44.35 32.13 18.89
N LEU A 17 44.84 31.04 18.30
CA LEU A 17 44.01 30.04 17.63
C LEU A 17 43.08 29.41 18.68
N GLN A 18 41.90 30.00 18.86
CA GLN A 18 40.79 29.31 19.51
C GLN A 18 40.28 28.22 18.56
N GLY A 19 40.90 27.04 18.67
CA GLY A 19 40.35 25.83 18.09
C GLY A 19 39.01 25.54 18.74
N CYS A 20 37.92 25.89 18.06
CA CYS A 20 36.61 25.35 18.39
C CYS A 20 36.67 23.85 18.12
N THR A 21 36.95 23.08 19.16
CA THR A 21 36.64 21.65 19.19
C THR A 21 35.13 21.55 19.06
N ASN A 22 34.66 21.34 17.83
CA ASN A 22 33.30 20.87 17.60
C ASN A 22 33.26 19.42 18.05
N THR A 23 33.16 19.23 19.37
CA THR A 23 32.85 17.92 19.94
C THR A 23 31.40 17.65 19.56
N VAL A 24 31.21 16.90 18.47
CA VAL A 24 29.89 16.40 18.10
C VAL A 24 29.48 15.44 19.22
N LYS A 25 28.67 15.95 20.15
CA LYS A 25 27.98 15.08 21.10
C LYS A 25 26.95 14.31 20.29
N TYR A 26 27.25 13.04 20.02
CA TYR A 26 26.21 12.11 19.62
C TYR A 26 25.22 12.07 20.78
N ASP A 27 24.00 12.52 20.50
CA ASP A 27 22.92 12.46 21.45
C ASP A 27 22.61 10.97 21.67
N ASP A 28 22.97 10.43 22.84
CA ASP A 28 22.68 9.05 23.27
C ASP A 28 21.18 8.86 23.57
N LYS A 29 20.29 9.56 22.85
CA LYS A 29 18.86 9.31 22.92
C LYS A 29 18.60 7.94 22.30
N PRO A 30 17.99 6.99 23.04
CA PRO A 30 17.67 5.69 22.50
C PRO A 30 16.85 5.87 21.22
N ALA A 31 17.24 5.15 20.16
CA ALA A 31 16.55 5.20 18.88
C ALA A 31 15.05 5.05 19.11
N ALA A 32 14.26 5.98 18.53
CA ALA A 32 12.82 6.00 18.72
C ALA A 32 12.23 4.61 18.46
N LYS A 33 11.51 4.08 19.45
CA LYS A 33 11.02 2.70 19.45
C LYS A 33 10.07 2.54 18.26
N THR A 34 10.40 1.60 17.38
CA THR A 34 9.50 1.21 16.31
C THR A 34 8.68 0.04 16.82
N VAL A 35 7.36 0.21 16.91
CA VAL A 35 6.43 -0.88 17.18
C VAL A 35 6.00 -1.43 15.83
N HIS A 36 6.44 -2.66 15.55
CA HIS A 36 5.91 -3.43 14.45
C HIS A 36 4.68 -4.17 14.97
N GLN A 37 3.56 -4.02 14.29
CA GLN A 37 2.47 -4.96 14.45
C GLN A 37 2.77 -6.09 13.47
N ASP A 38 2.97 -7.30 13.97
CA ASP A 38 3.12 -8.49 13.12
C ASP A 38 1.77 -8.75 12.45
N LEU A 39 1.52 -8.05 11.35
CA LEU A 39 0.47 -8.39 10.41
C LEU A 39 0.94 -9.63 9.65
N GLY A 40 0.77 -10.79 10.28
CA GLY A 40 0.90 -12.07 9.59
C GLY A 40 -0.07 -12.16 8.41
N THR A 41 0.22 -13.07 7.47
CA THR A 41 -0.62 -13.37 6.31
C THR A 41 -2.10 -13.56 6.70
N ASP A 42 -2.35 -14.13 7.88
CA ASP A 42 -3.67 -14.37 8.47
C ASP A 42 -4.51 -13.10 8.65
N THR A 43 -3.90 -11.95 8.99
CA THR A 43 -4.65 -10.69 9.16
C THR A 43 -5.07 -10.11 7.80
N LEU A 44 -4.20 -10.19 6.80
CA LEU A 44 -4.53 -9.78 5.44
C LEU A 44 -5.62 -10.68 4.84
N GLN A 45 -5.55 -11.98 5.09
CA GLN A 45 -6.55 -12.96 4.66
C GLN A 45 -7.90 -12.70 5.31
N SER A 46 -7.95 -12.62 6.65
CA SER A 46 -9.20 -12.38 7.38
C SER A 46 -9.84 -11.04 7.04
N SER A 47 -9.03 -9.98 6.83
CA SER A 47 -9.54 -8.69 6.35
C SER A 47 -10.13 -8.81 4.95
N SER A 48 -9.43 -9.46 4.02
CA SER A 48 -9.91 -9.68 2.65
C SER A 48 -11.21 -10.49 2.62
N LEU A 49 -11.31 -11.53 3.45
CA LEU A 49 -12.51 -12.36 3.62
C LEU A 49 -13.69 -11.54 4.12
N SER A 50 -13.49 -10.73 5.15
CA SER A 50 -14.57 -9.90 5.67
C SER A 50 -15.02 -8.84 4.66
N MET A 51 -14.12 -8.31 3.82
CA MET A 51 -14.51 -7.46 2.70
C MET A 51 -15.36 -8.24 1.67
N MET A 52 -15.02 -9.49 1.38
CA MET A 52 -15.81 -10.38 0.52
C MET A 52 -17.20 -10.66 1.09
N GLU A 53 -17.32 -10.84 2.40
CA GLU A 53 -18.63 -10.98 3.06
C GLU A 53 -19.49 -9.74 2.82
N THR A 54 -18.92 -8.53 2.97
CA THR A 54 -19.65 -7.29 2.68
C THR A 54 -20.05 -7.14 1.21
N LEU A 55 -19.26 -7.69 0.27
CA LEU A 55 -19.65 -7.80 -1.14
C LEU A 55 -20.89 -8.68 -1.28
N LEU A 56 -20.85 -9.89 -0.71
CA LEU A 56 -21.95 -10.86 -0.80
C LEU A 56 -23.20 -10.39 -0.05
N ASP A 57 -23.05 -9.47 0.90
CA ASP A 57 -24.14 -8.86 1.66
C ASP A 57 -24.72 -7.60 1.04
N ASP A 58 -24.02 -6.98 0.09
CA ASP A 58 -24.47 -5.77 -0.58
C ASP A 58 -25.82 -5.99 -1.31
N SER A 59 -26.71 -5.01 -1.14
CA SER A 59 -28.07 -5.08 -1.70
C SER A 59 -28.10 -5.16 -3.23
N LYS A 60 -27.17 -4.49 -3.92
CA LYS A 60 -27.07 -4.54 -5.39
C LYS A 60 -26.55 -5.91 -5.82
N VAL A 61 -25.54 -6.43 -5.13
CA VAL A 61 -24.98 -7.77 -5.39
C VAL A 61 -26.03 -8.87 -5.17
N LYS A 62 -26.80 -8.78 -4.07
CA LYS A 62 -27.96 -9.66 -3.83
C LYS A 62 -28.97 -9.56 -4.97
N LYS A 63 -29.30 -8.36 -5.44
CA LYS A 63 -30.25 -8.15 -6.54
C LYS A 63 -29.79 -8.77 -7.86
N ILE A 64 -28.51 -8.60 -8.25
CA ILE A 64 -28.00 -9.16 -9.52
C ILE A 64 -27.84 -10.69 -9.48
N THR A 65 -27.72 -11.27 -8.29
CA THR A 65 -27.60 -12.73 -8.09
C THR A 65 -28.92 -13.41 -7.72
N GLN A 66 -30.02 -12.66 -7.59
CA GLN A 66 -31.36 -13.20 -7.29
C GLN A 66 -31.94 -14.02 -8.44
N SER A 67 -31.77 -13.55 -9.68
CA SER A 67 -32.41 -14.14 -10.87
C SER A 67 -31.53 -15.18 -11.58
N GLY A 68 -30.33 -15.46 -11.07
CA GLY A 68 -29.38 -16.38 -11.69
C GLY A 68 -27.95 -16.17 -11.19
N ARG A 69 -27.01 -16.92 -11.78
CA ARG A 69 -25.58 -16.85 -11.48
C ARG A 69 -24.85 -16.14 -12.62
N PRO A 70 -24.66 -14.81 -12.55
CA PRO A 70 -23.93 -14.09 -13.60
C PRO A 70 -22.47 -14.54 -13.66
N GLN A 71 -21.85 -14.32 -14.81
CA GLN A 71 -20.44 -14.65 -15.03
C GLN A 71 -19.55 -13.59 -14.36
N LEU A 72 -18.74 -14.00 -13.38
CA LEU A 72 -17.80 -13.17 -12.65
C LEU A 72 -16.37 -13.54 -13.06
N ALA A 73 -15.64 -12.55 -13.56
CA ALA A 73 -14.19 -12.61 -13.64
C ALA A 73 -13.58 -12.13 -12.31
N VAL A 74 -12.62 -12.89 -11.79
CA VAL A 74 -11.88 -12.51 -10.58
C VAL A 74 -10.44 -12.28 -10.98
N PHE A 75 -10.02 -11.02 -11.05
CA PHE A 75 -8.63 -10.68 -11.30
C PHE A 75 -7.74 -10.99 -10.09
N GLY A 76 -8.31 -10.87 -8.90
CA GLY A 76 -7.60 -11.03 -7.63
C GLY A 76 -6.93 -9.75 -7.15
N MET A 77 -6.11 -9.90 -6.09
CA MET A 77 -5.38 -8.82 -5.44
C MET A 77 -4.09 -8.49 -6.19
N ILE A 78 -3.88 -7.21 -6.48
CA ILE A 78 -2.63 -6.66 -7.01
C ILE A 78 -1.76 -6.16 -5.85
N ASN A 79 -0.45 -6.40 -5.90
CA ASN A 79 0.48 -5.86 -4.91
C ASN A 79 1.10 -4.55 -5.40
N PHE A 80 0.66 -3.43 -4.84
CA PHE A 80 1.28 -2.10 -5.01
C PHE A 80 2.17 -1.72 -3.82
N THR A 81 2.53 -2.68 -2.97
CA THR A 81 3.53 -2.50 -1.91
C THR A 81 4.92 -2.90 -2.41
N ASN A 82 5.95 -2.57 -1.63
CA ASN A 82 7.30 -3.10 -1.83
C ASN A 82 7.53 -4.41 -1.06
N ASP A 83 6.52 -4.90 -0.35
CA ASP A 83 6.61 -6.07 0.51
C ASP A 83 6.27 -7.34 -0.28
N LYS A 84 6.92 -8.45 0.05
CA LYS A 84 6.56 -9.76 -0.52
C LYS A 84 5.29 -10.26 0.16
N ILE A 85 4.15 -10.06 -0.47
CA ILE A 85 2.85 -10.55 0.00
C ILE A 85 2.50 -11.85 -0.73
N ASP A 86 2.08 -12.87 0.02
CA ASP A 86 1.56 -14.11 -0.55
C ASP A 86 0.13 -13.92 -1.08
N LEU A 87 0.05 -13.33 -2.29
CA LEU A 87 -1.22 -13.12 -2.98
C LEU A 87 -1.90 -14.43 -3.38
N ALA A 88 -1.15 -15.50 -3.61
CA ALA A 88 -1.71 -16.78 -4.02
C ALA A 88 -2.65 -17.34 -2.93
N THR A 89 -2.23 -17.28 -1.67
CA THR A 89 -3.07 -17.74 -0.56
C THR A 89 -4.28 -16.83 -0.34
N ILE A 90 -4.10 -15.49 -0.42
CA ILE A 90 -5.22 -14.55 -0.28
C ILE A 90 -6.26 -14.76 -1.40
N ASN A 91 -5.81 -14.81 -2.66
CA ASN A 91 -6.70 -15.00 -3.81
C ASN A 91 -7.38 -16.37 -3.79
N GLY A 92 -6.67 -17.44 -3.41
CA GLY A 92 -7.24 -18.77 -3.26
C GLY A 92 -8.35 -18.81 -2.21
N GLN A 93 -8.15 -18.12 -1.09
CA GLN A 93 -9.15 -18.02 -0.03
C GLN A 93 -10.38 -17.22 -0.47
N LEU A 94 -10.19 -16.07 -1.14
CA LEU A 94 -11.29 -15.29 -1.72
C LEU A 94 -12.10 -16.11 -2.74
N MET A 95 -11.42 -16.84 -3.62
CA MET A 95 -12.05 -17.71 -4.62
C MET A 95 -12.80 -18.86 -3.95
N SER A 96 -12.27 -19.46 -2.88
CA SER A 96 -12.95 -20.50 -2.11
C SER A 96 -14.27 -19.98 -1.53
N GLU A 97 -14.26 -18.79 -0.92
CA GLU A 97 -15.46 -18.20 -0.32
C GLU A 97 -16.51 -17.80 -1.36
N LEU A 98 -16.08 -17.21 -2.47
CA LEU A 98 -16.95 -16.96 -3.62
C LEU A 98 -17.61 -18.26 -4.12
N ASN A 99 -16.83 -19.33 -4.30
CA ASN A 99 -17.38 -20.61 -4.74
C ASN A 99 -18.40 -21.18 -3.77
N LYS A 100 -18.14 -21.13 -2.45
CA LYS A 100 -19.10 -21.56 -1.42
C LYS A 100 -20.41 -20.78 -1.46
N SER A 101 -20.35 -19.48 -1.77
CA SER A 101 -21.56 -18.65 -1.88
C SER A 101 -22.52 -19.12 -2.98
N ASN A 102 -22.02 -19.84 -3.99
CA ASN A 102 -22.75 -20.34 -5.15
C ASN A 102 -23.57 -19.27 -5.89
N ARG A 103 -23.22 -17.99 -5.76
CA ARG A 103 -23.97 -16.87 -6.37
C ARG A 103 -23.54 -16.50 -7.78
N PHE A 104 -22.34 -16.89 -8.19
CA PHE A 104 -21.74 -16.55 -9.49
C PHE A 104 -21.29 -17.80 -10.24
N ARG A 105 -21.18 -17.69 -11.56
CA ARG A 105 -20.33 -18.54 -12.39
C ARG A 105 -18.98 -17.83 -12.56
N TYR A 106 -17.91 -18.58 -12.77
CA TYR A 106 -16.57 -17.99 -12.80
C TYR A 106 -15.94 -18.14 -14.16
N THR A 107 -15.21 -17.10 -14.57
CA THR A 107 -14.29 -17.19 -15.71
C THR A 107 -13.16 -18.14 -15.32
N ASP A 108 -12.77 -18.98 -16.27
CA ASP A 108 -11.65 -19.90 -16.11
C ASP A 108 -10.36 -19.14 -15.75
N ILE A 109 -9.55 -19.74 -14.87
CA ILE A 109 -8.37 -19.08 -14.32
C ILE A 109 -7.28 -18.87 -15.38
N ASP A 110 -7.12 -19.78 -16.33
CA ASP A 110 -6.12 -19.67 -17.39
C ASP A 110 -6.55 -18.59 -18.39
N THR A 111 -7.84 -18.54 -18.72
CA THR A 111 -8.42 -17.48 -19.55
C THR A 111 -8.23 -16.10 -18.92
N MET A 112 -8.48 -15.99 -17.61
CA MET A 112 -8.28 -14.75 -16.86
C MET A 112 -6.80 -14.36 -16.78
N ALA A 113 -5.90 -15.32 -16.55
CA ALA A 113 -4.47 -15.09 -16.49
C ALA A 113 -3.93 -14.61 -17.85
N GLU A 114 -4.36 -15.23 -18.94
CA GLU A 114 -3.96 -14.86 -20.30
C GLU A 114 -4.41 -13.44 -20.64
N ALA A 115 -5.68 -13.11 -20.42
CA ALA A 115 -6.20 -11.75 -20.65
C ALA A 115 -5.51 -10.72 -19.74
N GLY A 116 -5.15 -11.11 -18.51
CA GLY A 116 -4.42 -10.28 -17.56
C GLY A 116 -3.01 -9.92 -18.02
N MET A 117 -2.37 -10.73 -18.88
CA MET A 117 -1.02 -10.46 -19.39
C MET A 117 -0.95 -9.11 -20.14
N ALA A 118 -2.00 -8.75 -20.87
CA ALA A 118 -2.09 -7.47 -21.58
C ALA A 118 -2.02 -6.25 -20.65
N TRP A 119 -2.27 -6.42 -19.36
CA TRP A 119 -2.37 -5.36 -18.36
C TRP A 119 -1.19 -5.31 -17.39
N GLN A 120 -0.20 -6.20 -17.50
CA GLN A 120 0.92 -6.31 -16.53
C GLN A 120 1.64 -4.97 -16.26
N ASN A 121 1.82 -4.14 -17.29
CA ASN A 121 2.48 -2.84 -17.17
C ASN A 121 1.52 -1.67 -16.90
N ARG A 122 0.22 -1.97 -16.72
CA ARG A 122 -0.87 -0.98 -16.58
C ARG A 122 -1.84 -1.36 -15.47
N LEU A 123 -1.39 -2.14 -14.47
CA LEU A 123 -2.24 -2.63 -13.39
C LEU A 123 -2.88 -1.51 -12.56
N TYR A 124 -2.16 -0.40 -12.35
CA TYR A 124 -2.72 0.77 -11.68
C TYR A 124 -3.90 1.36 -12.46
N THR A 125 -3.74 1.52 -13.78
CA THR A 125 -4.80 1.98 -14.68
C THR A 125 -5.98 1.02 -14.68
N LEU A 126 -5.72 -0.29 -14.75
CA LEU A 126 -6.74 -1.33 -14.69
C LEU A 126 -7.58 -1.23 -13.40
N PHE A 127 -6.92 -0.96 -12.27
CA PHE A 127 -7.57 -0.87 -10.97
C PHE A 127 -8.34 0.45 -10.75
N GLU A 128 -7.83 1.57 -11.25
CA GLU A 128 -8.43 2.88 -11.01
C GLU A 128 -9.49 3.28 -12.05
N GLU A 129 -9.35 2.85 -13.30
CA GLU A 129 -10.23 3.29 -14.38
C GLU A 129 -11.29 2.24 -14.71
N PRO A 130 -12.59 2.56 -14.54
CA PRO A 130 -13.68 1.66 -14.90
C PRO A 130 -13.65 1.23 -16.37
N ALA A 131 -13.20 2.11 -17.27
CA ALA A 131 -13.09 1.81 -18.70
C ALA A 131 -12.06 0.70 -18.98
N SER A 132 -10.91 0.74 -18.31
CA SER A 132 -9.87 -0.29 -18.42
C SER A 132 -10.33 -1.62 -17.81
N ALA A 133 -10.94 -1.57 -16.63
CA ALA A 133 -11.57 -2.73 -16.01
C ALA A 133 -12.66 -3.36 -16.92
N LYS A 134 -13.47 -2.52 -17.58
CA LYS A 134 -14.49 -2.99 -18.52
C LYS A 134 -13.89 -3.68 -19.73
N GLN A 135 -12.81 -3.16 -20.31
CA GLN A 135 -12.11 -3.82 -21.43
C GLN A 135 -11.64 -5.22 -21.05
N LEU A 136 -11.14 -5.41 -19.83
CA LEU A 136 -10.75 -6.73 -19.35
C LEU A 136 -11.97 -7.65 -19.16
N ALA A 137 -13.06 -7.14 -18.57
CA ALA A 137 -14.30 -7.91 -18.43
C ALA A 137 -14.88 -8.34 -19.80
N ASP A 138 -14.83 -7.45 -20.80
CA ASP A 138 -15.23 -7.74 -22.18
C ASP A 138 -14.35 -8.85 -22.78
N ALA A 139 -13.02 -8.77 -22.62
CA ALA A 139 -12.07 -9.73 -23.18
C ALA A 139 -12.28 -11.17 -22.69
N VAL A 140 -12.76 -11.32 -21.46
CA VAL A 140 -13.05 -12.64 -20.86
C VAL A 140 -14.54 -12.98 -20.82
N ASN A 141 -15.37 -12.21 -21.52
CA ASN A 141 -16.82 -12.36 -21.59
C ASN A 141 -17.50 -12.52 -20.20
N ALA A 142 -17.06 -11.73 -19.22
CA ALA A 142 -17.66 -11.70 -17.89
C ALA A 142 -18.73 -10.61 -17.79
N ASP A 143 -19.74 -10.81 -16.97
CA ASP A 143 -20.76 -9.79 -16.66
C ASP A 143 -20.24 -8.79 -15.62
N TYR A 144 -19.40 -9.29 -14.71
CA TYR A 144 -18.77 -8.51 -13.66
C TYR A 144 -17.29 -8.82 -13.55
N LEU A 145 -16.51 -7.86 -13.07
CA LEU A 145 -15.09 -8.02 -12.76
C LEU A 145 -14.84 -7.63 -11.30
N LEU A 146 -14.34 -8.58 -10.51
CA LEU A 146 -13.82 -8.30 -9.18
C LEU A 146 -12.30 -8.12 -9.26
N ILE A 147 -11.83 -6.95 -8.82
CA ILE A 147 -10.41 -6.61 -8.77
C ILE A 147 -10.07 -6.03 -7.40
N GLY A 148 -8.90 -6.38 -6.90
CA GLY A 148 -8.41 -5.91 -5.62
C GLY A 148 -6.99 -5.39 -5.67
N GLU A 149 -6.60 -4.64 -4.65
CA GLU A 149 -5.21 -4.21 -4.45
C GLU A 149 -4.81 -4.16 -2.98
N ILE A 150 -3.51 -4.24 -2.76
CA ILE A 150 -2.86 -3.94 -1.49
C ILE A 150 -1.80 -2.87 -1.74
N SER A 151 -1.89 -1.76 -1.02
CA SER A 151 -0.96 -0.62 -1.11
C SER A 151 -0.49 -0.18 0.27
N ASN A 152 0.58 0.61 0.30
CA ASN A 152 1.08 1.22 1.53
C ASN A 152 0.54 2.65 1.68
N VAL A 153 0.07 2.98 2.89
CA VAL A 153 -0.33 4.33 3.28
C VAL A 153 0.58 4.81 4.40
N ILE A 154 1.28 5.92 4.18
CA ILE A 154 2.16 6.53 5.18
C ILE A 154 1.47 7.77 5.75
N ARG A 155 1.33 7.82 7.07
CA ARG A 155 0.81 8.97 7.80
C ARG A 155 1.87 9.50 8.74
N THR A 156 2.24 10.76 8.58
CA THR A 156 3.18 11.46 9.46
C THR A 156 2.40 12.43 10.33
N GLY A 157 2.37 12.17 11.63
CA GLY A 157 1.86 13.09 12.63
C GLY A 157 2.98 13.87 13.31
N PRO A 158 2.66 14.73 14.29
CA PRO A 158 3.66 15.48 15.04
C PRO A 158 4.64 14.54 15.78
N ASN A 159 4.13 13.54 16.49
CA ASN A 159 4.98 12.72 17.37
C ASN A 159 5.20 11.30 16.84
N ASN A 160 4.64 10.94 15.68
CA ASN A 160 4.71 9.58 15.15
C ASN A 160 4.63 9.52 13.63
N LYS A 161 5.11 8.42 13.09
CA LYS A 161 4.95 8.02 11.69
C LYS A 161 4.34 6.63 11.66
N ARG A 162 3.19 6.50 11.00
CA ARG A 162 2.47 5.24 10.81
C ARG A 162 2.58 4.78 9.38
N VAL A 163 2.82 3.49 9.18
CA VAL A 163 2.72 2.80 7.90
C VAL A 163 1.58 1.81 8.02
N LEU A 164 0.66 1.85 7.08
CA LEU A 164 -0.49 0.96 7.03
C LEU A 164 -0.51 0.21 5.70
N TYR A 165 -0.97 -1.03 5.73
CA TYR A 165 -1.51 -1.65 4.52
C TYR A 165 -2.92 -1.12 4.29
N ARG A 166 -3.24 -0.80 3.05
CA ARG A 166 -4.59 -0.53 2.59
C ARG A 166 -4.98 -1.61 1.61
N LEU A 167 -6.09 -2.28 1.90
CA LEU A 167 -6.70 -3.27 1.04
C LEU A 167 -7.93 -2.63 0.42
N THR A 168 -8.10 -2.80 -0.88
CA THR A 168 -9.28 -2.31 -1.59
C THR A 168 -9.80 -3.40 -2.49
N LEU A 169 -11.12 -3.63 -2.49
CA LEU A 169 -11.82 -4.49 -3.44
C LEU A 169 -12.84 -3.64 -4.20
N LYS A 170 -12.94 -3.85 -5.52
CA LYS A 170 -13.89 -3.16 -6.40
C LYS A 170 -14.62 -4.18 -7.27
N LEU A 171 -15.95 -4.07 -7.34
CA LEU A 171 -16.77 -4.85 -8.27
C LEU A 171 -17.24 -3.95 -9.41
N LEU A 172 -16.81 -4.25 -10.62
CA LEU A 172 -17.26 -3.61 -11.84
C LEU A 172 -18.47 -4.33 -12.41
N ASP A 173 -19.47 -3.55 -12.84
CA ASP A 173 -20.54 -3.98 -13.74
C ASP A 173 -20.15 -3.63 -15.19
N LYS A 174 -19.98 -4.65 -16.04
CA LYS A 174 -19.56 -4.46 -17.43
C LYS A 174 -20.59 -3.66 -18.22
N GLU A 175 -21.87 -3.94 -18.02
CA GLU A 175 -22.97 -3.32 -18.78
C GLU A 175 -23.04 -1.82 -18.48
N LYS A 176 -22.91 -1.45 -17.20
CA LYS A 176 -22.87 -0.05 -16.79
C LYS A 176 -21.52 0.63 -17.03
N GLY A 177 -20.45 -0.14 -17.18
CA GLY A 177 -19.08 0.37 -17.30
C GLY A 177 -18.61 1.12 -16.05
N ALA A 178 -19.09 0.71 -14.86
CA ALA A 178 -18.85 1.42 -13.60
C ALA A 178 -18.64 0.46 -12.42
N PHE A 179 -17.85 0.88 -11.44
CA PHE A 179 -17.77 0.18 -10.16
C PHE A 179 -19.08 0.36 -9.39
N ILE A 180 -19.77 -0.75 -9.12
CA ILE A 180 -21.08 -0.73 -8.45
C ILE A 180 -20.97 -0.95 -6.94
N TRP A 181 -19.83 -1.48 -6.50
CA TRP A 181 -19.49 -1.75 -5.11
C TRP A 181 -17.97 -1.61 -4.91
N GLN A 182 -17.59 -1.17 -3.72
CA GLN A 182 -16.21 -1.17 -3.24
C GLN A 182 -16.19 -1.29 -1.71
N ASP A 183 -15.15 -1.92 -1.17
CA ASP A 183 -14.78 -1.83 0.24
C ASP A 183 -13.28 -1.53 0.35
N GLN A 184 -12.90 -0.82 1.41
CA GLN A 184 -11.53 -0.44 1.69
C GLN A 184 -11.25 -0.59 3.19
N ARG A 185 -10.14 -1.26 3.52
CA ARG A 185 -9.69 -1.43 4.90
C ARG A 185 -8.24 -1.06 5.05
N GLU A 186 -7.90 -0.53 6.21
CA GLU A 186 -6.53 -0.19 6.54
C GLU A 186 -6.09 -0.94 7.80
N LEU A 187 -4.89 -1.50 7.75
CA LEU A 187 -4.30 -2.30 8.81
C LEU A 187 -2.97 -1.66 9.19
N LEU A 188 -2.79 -1.32 10.47
CA LEU A 188 -1.55 -0.72 10.96
C LEU A 188 -0.41 -1.74 10.85
N LYS A 189 0.60 -1.44 10.03
CA LYS A 189 1.79 -2.27 9.82
C LYS A 189 2.89 -1.91 10.82
N SER A 190 3.17 -0.62 10.95
CA SER A 190 4.15 -0.15 11.92
C SER A 190 3.88 1.28 12.35
N GLU A 191 4.33 1.59 13.56
CA GLU A 191 4.33 2.93 14.12
C GLU A 191 5.72 3.22 14.69
N LYS A 192 6.27 4.37 14.35
CA LYS A 192 7.55 4.87 14.87
C LYS A 192 7.32 6.22 15.50
N ASP A 193 7.71 6.38 16.76
CA ASP A 193 7.72 7.70 17.38
C ASP A 193 8.76 8.62 16.70
N VAL A 194 8.39 9.86 16.49
CA VAL A 194 9.30 10.89 15.98
C VAL A 194 9.84 11.64 17.18
N VAL A 195 11.06 11.28 17.61
CA VAL A 195 11.78 12.07 18.61
C VAL A 195 12.41 13.25 17.88
N TYR A 196 11.87 14.45 18.06
CA TYR A 196 12.55 15.67 17.65
C TYR A 196 13.79 15.86 18.54
N GLY A 197 14.97 15.87 17.92
CA GLY A 197 16.19 16.32 18.60
C GLY A 197 16.06 17.81 18.92
N VAL A 198 16.13 18.14 20.22
CA VAL A 198 16.44 19.48 20.74
C VAL A 198 17.89 19.45 21.16
#